data_AF-A0A3S1RAQ6-F1
#
_entry.id   AF-A0A3S1RAQ6-F1
#
_cell.length_a   1.000
_cell.length_b   1.000
_cell.length_c   1.000
_cell.angle_alpha   90.00
_cell.angle_beta   90.00
_cell.angle_gamma   90.00
#
_symmetry.space_group_name_H-M   'P 1'
#
loop_
_entity.id
_entity.type
_entity.pdbx_description
1 polymer ?
#
loop_
_entity_poly.entity_id
_entity_poly.type
_entity_poly.pdbx_seq_one_letter_code
_entity_poly.pdbx_strand_id
1 'polypeptide(L)'
;DEVDAIAATAGPGLVGGLIVGLMTAKAIAAAANKPLIAINHLEGHALTARLTDGLDFPYLLLLVSGGHTQIVAVRGVGDYQRWATTIDDALGEAFDKTAKMLGLPYPGGPNVEKAAATGDAGGFAFPRPMKGSAQPDFSFSGLKTAVRQAATAIAPLSDQDVADICASFQAAVADALGDRVARALARFRQE
;
A
#
# COMPACT_ATOMS: atom_id res chain seq x y z
N ASP A 1 31.10 6.92 -20.38
CA ASP A 1 32.06 7.44 -19.39
C ASP A 1 31.44 8.36 -18.33
N GLU A 2 30.28 8.98 -18.60
CA GLU A 2 29.60 9.89 -17.66
C GLU A 2 28.84 9.21 -16.50
N VAL A 3 28.78 7.88 -16.45
CA VAL A 3 28.10 7.13 -15.38
C VAL A 3 29.11 6.70 -14.32
N ASP A 4 28.84 7.06 -13.07
CA ASP A 4 29.72 6.76 -11.93
C ASP A 4 29.37 5.47 -11.20
N ALA A 5 28.10 5.06 -11.17
CA ALA A 5 27.63 3.86 -10.50
C ALA A 5 26.35 3.31 -11.15
N ILE A 6 26.09 2.02 -10.95
CA ILE A 6 24.87 1.35 -11.41
C ILE A 6 24.05 0.97 -10.18
N ALA A 7 22.78 1.39 -10.10
CA ALA A 7 21.88 1.02 -9.02
C ALA A 7 20.74 0.14 -9.55
N ALA A 8 20.37 -0.90 -8.81
CA ALA A 8 19.23 -1.74 -9.15
C ALA A 8 18.56 -2.33 -7.92
N THR A 9 17.23 -2.47 -7.98
CA THR A 9 16.44 -3.09 -6.93
C THR A 9 16.85 -4.55 -6.73
N ALA A 10 17.24 -4.90 -5.51
CA ALA A 10 17.62 -6.25 -5.11
C ALA A 10 16.53 -6.99 -4.31
N GLY A 11 15.50 -6.26 -3.87
CA GLY A 11 14.32 -6.82 -3.21
C GLY A 11 13.71 -5.86 -2.18
N PRO A 12 12.56 -6.18 -1.57
CA PRO A 12 11.69 -7.31 -1.91
C PRO A 12 10.96 -7.11 -3.26
N GLY A 13 10.34 -8.16 -3.78
CA GLY A 13 9.61 -8.14 -5.05
C GLY A 13 9.51 -9.52 -5.70
N LEU A 14 8.87 -9.58 -6.87
CA LEU A 14 8.77 -10.81 -7.65
C LEU A 14 10.15 -11.25 -8.12
N VAL A 15 10.56 -12.46 -7.73
CA VAL A 15 11.90 -13.00 -7.98
C VAL A 15 12.31 -12.94 -9.46
N GLY A 16 11.37 -13.24 -10.38
CA GLY A 16 11.63 -13.17 -11.82
C GLY A 16 11.99 -11.77 -12.28
N GLY A 17 11.23 -10.75 -11.86
CA GLY A 17 11.51 -9.35 -12.21
C GLY A 17 12.80 -8.82 -11.58
N LEU A 18 13.05 -9.18 -10.31
CA LEU A 18 14.27 -8.81 -9.60
C LEU A 18 15.52 -9.41 -10.26
N ILE A 19 15.47 -10.68 -10.68
CA ILE A 19 16.59 -11.33 -11.36
C ILE A 19 16.92 -10.60 -12.66
N VAL A 20 15.92 -10.26 -13.47
CA VAL A 20 16.15 -9.55 -14.73
C VAL A 20 16.87 -8.22 -14.47
N GLY A 21 16.29 -7.36 -13.62
CA GLY A 21 16.87 -6.04 -13.35
C GLY A 21 18.26 -6.11 -12.71
N LEU A 22 18.42 -6.93 -11.67
CA LEU A 22 19.67 -7.01 -10.92
C LEU A 22 20.80 -7.68 -11.72
N MET A 23 20.51 -8.70 -12.53
CA MET A 23 21.53 -9.35 -13.36
C MET A 23 21.97 -8.45 -14.51
N THR A 24 21.05 -7.72 -15.14
CA THR A 24 21.41 -6.70 -16.13
C THR A 24 22.32 -5.64 -15.51
N ALA A 25 21.96 -5.13 -14.33
CA ALA A 25 22.78 -4.13 -13.63
C ALA A 25 24.17 -4.67 -13.26
N LYS A 26 24.27 -5.91 -12.79
CA LYS A 26 25.55 -6.59 -12.54
C LYS A 26 26.43 -6.67 -13.79
N ALA A 27 25.84 -7.06 -14.92
CA ALA A 27 26.56 -7.16 -16.19
C ALA A 27 27.10 -5.81 -16.65
N ILE A 28 26.28 -4.75 -16.56
CA ILE A 28 26.69 -3.38 -16.91
C ILE A 28 27.81 -2.89 -15.97
N ALA A 29 27.63 -3.05 -14.66
CA ALA A 29 28.61 -2.64 -13.66
C ALA A 29 29.97 -3.34 -13.87
N ALA A 30 29.95 -4.64 -14.14
CA ALA A 30 31.16 -5.41 -14.44
C ALA A 30 31.83 -4.96 -15.74
N ALA A 31 31.06 -4.79 -16.82
CA ALA A 31 31.61 -4.38 -18.12
C ALA A 31 32.19 -2.95 -18.09
N ALA A 32 31.56 -2.04 -17.35
CA ALA A 32 32.00 -0.66 -17.21
C ALA A 32 33.06 -0.46 -16.12
N ASN A 33 33.39 -1.50 -15.34
CA ASN A 33 34.20 -1.42 -14.13
C ASN A 33 33.73 -0.31 -13.16
N LYS A 34 32.42 -0.29 -12.89
CA LYS A 34 31.76 0.69 -12.01
C LYS A 34 31.12 0.00 -10.79
N PRO A 35 30.98 0.71 -9.65
CA PRO A 35 30.26 0.19 -8.50
C PRO A 35 28.82 -0.20 -8.82
N LEU A 36 28.37 -1.31 -8.23
CA LEU A 36 26.97 -1.73 -8.21
C LEU A 36 26.38 -1.41 -6.83
N ILE A 37 25.22 -0.77 -6.82
CA ILE A 37 24.46 -0.46 -5.61
C ILE A 37 23.17 -1.29 -5.63
N ALA A 38 23.06 -2.24 -4.71
CA ALA A 38 21.87 -3.06 -4.52
C ALA A 38 20.85 -2.30 -3.65
N ILE A 39 19.73 -1.92 -4.25
CA ILE A 39 18.72 -1.06 -3.60
C ILE A 39 17.61 -1.92 -2.98
N ASN A 40 17.25 -1.63 -1.72
CA ASN A 40 16.03 -2.17 -1.15
C ASN A 40 14.81 -1.40 -1.72
N HIS A 41 13.84 -2.13 -2.28
CA HIS A 41 12.65 -1.56 -2.91
C HIS A 41 11.87 -0.64 -1.96
N LEU A 42 11.72 -1.05 -0.70
CA LEU A 42 10.97 -0.28 0.30
C LEU A 42 11.75 0.93 0.80
N GLU A 43 13.07 0.84 0.83
CA GLU A 43 13.94 2.01 1.09
C GLU A 43 13.82 3.04 -0.03
N GLY A 44 13.76 2.59 -1.29
CA GLY A 44 13.49 3.48 -2.43
C GLY A 44 12.17 4.25 -2.28
N HIS A 45 11.09 3.57 -1.86
CA HIS A 45 9.84 4.25 -1.51
C HIS A 45 10.02 5.23 -0.35
N ALA A 46 10.70 4.83 0.72
CA ALA A 46 10.89 5.67 1.89
C ALA A 46 11.64 6.97 1.58
N LEU A 47 12.66 6.92 0.74
CA LEU A 47 13.50 8.08 0.39
C LEU A 47 12.90 8.97 -0.71
N THR A 48 11.78 8.57 -1.33
CA THR A 48 11.13 9.37 -2.39
C THR A 48 10.70 10.74 -1.88
N ALA A 49 10.11 10.82 -0.68
CA ALA A 49 9.70 12.10 -0.07
C ALA A 49 10.87 13.09 0.12
N ARG A 50 12.10 12.57 0.31
CA ARG A 50 13.30 13.41 0.35
C ARG A 50 13.71 13.91 -1.03
N LEU A 51 13.60 13.04 -2.03
CA LEU A 51 13.98 13.36 -3.41
C LEU A 51 13.04 14.40 -4.02
N THR A 52 11.74 14.29 -3.77
CA THR A 52 10.72 15.18 -4.36
C THR A 52 10.53 16.46 -3.58
N ASP A 53 10.48 16.38 -2.25
CA ASP A 53 10.02 17.48 -1.39
C ASP A 53 11.09 17.97 -0.41
N GLY A 54 12.30 17.38 -0.43
CA GLY A 54 13.40 17.79 0.46
C GLY A 54 13.13 17.55 1.94
N LEU A 55 12.22 16.61 2.28
CA LEU A 55 11.83 16.35 3.66
C LEU A 55 13.01 15.90 4.54
N ASP A 56 13.20 16.56 5.68
CA ASP A 56 14.25 16.18 6.64
C ASP A 56 13.84 15.02 7.53
N PHE A 57 14.83 14.25 7.98
CA PHE A 57 14.62 13.23 9.02
C PHE A 57 14.45 13.89 10.41
N PRO A 58 13.75 13.25 11.36
CA PRO A 58 12.93 12.05 11.17
C PRO A 58 11.55 12.39 10.59
N TYR A 59 10.94 11.44 9.87
CA TYR A 59 9.53 11.52 9.47
C TYR A 59 8.83 10.18 9.57
N LEU A 60 7.51 10.22 9.61
CA LEU A 60 6.66 9.03 9.58
C LEU A 60 6.18 8.78 8.15
N LEU A 61 6.38 7.57 7.66
CA LEU A 61 5.93 7.11 6.35
C LEU A 61 4.76 6.15 6.50
N LEU A 62 3.64 6.46 5.85
CA LEU A 62 2.59 5.47 5.56
C LEU A 62 2.85 4.93 4.14
N LEU A 63 3.38 3.71 4.06
CA LEU A 63 3.67 3.04 2.80
C LEU A 63 2.47 2.18 2.39
N VAL A 64 1.73 2.62 1.37
CA VAL A 64 0.60 1.90 0.79
C VAL A 64 0.87 1.58 -0.68
N SER A 65 0.89 0.29 -1.00
CA SER A 65 1.07 -0.21 -2.37
C SER A 65 0.19 -1.43 -2.60
N GLY A 66 0.30 -2.06 -3.79
CA GLY A 66 -0.33 -3.34 -4.07
C GLY A 66 0.01 -4.44 -3.06
N GLY A 67 1.28 -4.50 -2.61
CA GLY A 67 1.78 -5.58 -1.75
C GLY A 67 2.21 -5.15 -0.34
N HIS A 68 2.07 -3.89 0.01
CA HIS A 68 2.53 -3.38 1.30
C HIS A 68 1.53 -2.39 1.89
N THR A 69 1.31 -2.49 3.19
CA THR A 69 0.63 -1.47 4.00
C THR A 69 1.35 -1.41 5.33
N GLN A 70 2.17 -0.39 5.52
CA GLN A 70 3.08 -0.28 6.66
C GLN A 70 3.16 1.16 7.16
N ILE A 71 3.37 1.31 8.47
CA ILE A 71 3.83 2.57 9.06
C ILE A 71 5.29 2.39 9.45
N VAL A 72 6.15 3.27 8.96
CA VAL A 72 7.60 3.22 9.16
C VAL A 72 8.06 4.56 9.70
N ALA A 73 8.73 4.56 10.85
CA ALA A 73 9.50 5.71 11.30
C ALA A 73 10.84 5.72 10.55
N VAL A 74 11.06 6.78 9.78
CA VAL A 74 12.26 6.97 8.97
C VAL A 74 13.15 7.97 9.69
N ARG A 75 14.23 7.48 10.30
CA ARG A 75 15.14 8.28 11.13
C ARG A 75 16.43 8.65 10.42
N GLY A 76 16.78 7.89 9.39
CA GLY A 76 18.00 8.08 8.61
C GLY A 76 18.06 7.10 7.45
N VAL A 77 19.01 7.31 6.54
CA VAL A 77 19.35 6.27 5.55
C VAL A 77 19.87 5.06 6.29
N GLY A 78 19.26 3.89 6.07
CA GLY A 78 19.57 2.65 6.79
C GLY A 78 18.97 2.55 8.21
N ASP A 79 18.29 3.59 8.71
CA ASP A 79 17.62 3.58 10.03
C ASP A 79 16.09 3.74 9.86
N TYR A 80 15.44 2.59 9.73
CA TYR A 80 13.99 2.47 9.53
C TYR A 80 13.40 1.55 10.60
N GLN A 81 12.36 2.03 11.29
CA GLN A 81 11.63 1.22 12.24
C GLN A 81 10.19 1.01 11.77
N ARG A 82 9.83 -0.22 11.44
CA ARG A 82 8.44 -0.58 11.11
C ARG A 82 7.62 -0.64 12.39
N TRP A 83 6.66 0.27 12.52
CA TRP A 83 5.76 0.38 13.68
C TRP A 83 4.45 -0.36 13.49
N ALA A 84 4.00 -0.50 12.24
CA ALA A 84 2.82 -1.26 11.89
C ALA A 84 3.00 -1.92 10.52
N THR A 85 2.36 -3.06 10.31
CA THR A 85 2.21 -3.70 9.02
C THR A 85 0.81 -4.27 8.86
N THR A 86 0.39 -4.62 7.65
CA THR A 86 -0.75 -5.52 7.48
C THR A 86 -0.37 -6.91 8.00
N ILE A 87 -1.29 -7.55 8.72
CA ILE A 87 -1.18 -8.96 9.15
C ILE A 87 -1.83 -9.92 8.14
N ASP A 88 -2.53 -9.39 7.13
CA ASP A 88 -3.18 -10.19 6.08
C ASP A 88 -3.00 -9.58 4.67
N ASP A 89 -4.09 -9.20 3.99
CA ASP A 89 -4.06 -8.59 2.67
C ASP A 89 -3.45 -7.18 2.78
N ALA A 90 -2.62 -6.78 1.81
CA ALA A 90 -2.27 -5.37 1.66
C ALA A 90 -3.48 -4.58 1.16
N LEU A 91 -3.49 -3.27 1.41
CA LEU A 91 -4.63 -2.43 1.03
C LEU A 91 -4.85 -2.42 -0.49
N GLY A 92 -3.78 -2.28 -1.30
CA GLY A 92 -3.92 -2.32 -2.75
C GLY A 92 -4.51 -3.65 -3.24
N GLU A 93 -4.10 -4.77 -2.65
CA GLU A 93 -4.69 -6.09 -2.92
C GLU A 93 -6.16 -6.18 -2.51
N ALA A 94 -6.56 -5.56 -1.38
CA ALA A 94 -7.96 -5.49 -0.96
C ALA A 94 -8.82 -4.70 -1.97
N PHE A 95 -8.30 -3.61 -2.53
CA PHE A 95 -8.93 -2.88 -3.63
C PHE A 95 -9.07 -3.73 -4.89
N ASP A 96 -8.00 -4.42 -5.31
CA ASP A 96 -8.02 -5.29 -6.50
C ASP A 96 -9.00 -6.45 -6.37
N LYS A 97 -9.06 -7.09 -5.19
CA LYS A 97 -10.01 -8.16 -4.91
C LYS A 97 -11.45 -7.65 -4.88
N THR A 98 -11.68 -6.46 -4.32
CA THR A 98 -13.01 -5.81 -4.31
C THR A 98 -13.47 -5.52 -5.74
N ALA A 99 -12.62 -4.90 -6.56
CA ALA A 99 -12.92 -4.62 -7.97
C ALA A 99 -13.32 -5.90 -8.72
N LYS A 100 -12.51 -6.96 -8.58
CA LYS A 100 -12.77 -8.25 -9.22
C LYS A 100 -14.11 -8.86 -8.81
N MET A 101 -14.50 -8.76 -7.54
CA MET A 101 -15.78 -9.28 -7.04
C MET A 101 -16.99 -8.52 -7.58
N LEU A 102 -16.82 -7.23 -7.88
CA LEU A 102 -17.87 -6.36 -8.41
C LEU A 102 -17.87 -6.29 -9.94
N GLY A 103 -17.03 -7.09 -10.62
CA GLY A 103 -16.94 -7.09 -12.08
C GLY A 103 -16.23 -5.88 -12.69
N LEU A 104 -15.49 -5.10 -11.88
CA LEU A 104 -14.72 -3.95 -12.34
C LEU A 104 -13.37 -4.37 -12.96
N PRO A 105 -12.82 -3.60 -13.91
CA PRO A 105 -11.56 -3.93 -14.56
C PRO A 105 -10.33 -3.73 -13.67
N TYR A 106 -9.21 -4.33 -14.06
CA TYR A 106 -7.90 -4.15 -13.44
C TYR A 106 -7.16 -2.94 -14.06
N PRO A 107 -6.40 -2.12 -13.29
CA PRO A 107 -6.16 -2.20 -11.84
C PRO A 107 -7.40 -1.82 -11.03
N GLY A 108 -7.64 -2.52 -9.92
CA GLY A 108 -8.90 -2.40 -9.18
C GLY A 108 -9.03 -1.12 -8.37
N GLY A 109 -7.93 -0.63 -7.78
CA GLY A 109 -7.90 0.62 -7.00
C GLY A 109 -8.57 1.81 -7.70
N PRO A 110 -8.06 2.25 -8.86
CA PRO A 110 -8.63 3.37 -9.60
C PRO A 110 -10.08 3.15 -10.04
N ASN A 111 -10.46 1.90 -10.38
CA ASN A 111 -11.81 1.60 -10.84
C ASN A 111 -12.83 1.59 -9.68
N VAL A 112 -12.43 1.10 -8.50
CA VAL A 112 -13.24 1.19 -7.28
C VAL A 112 -13.42 2.65 -6.87
N GLU A 113 -12.36 3.46 -6.88
CA GLU A 113 -12.47 4.89 -6.59
C GLU A 113 -13.40 5.61 -7.57
N LYS A 114 -13.28 5.31 -8.86
CA LYS A 114 -14.15 5.89 -9.89
C LYS A 114 -15.62 5.51 -9.68
N ALA A 115 -15.90 4.25 -9.35
CA ALA A 115 -17.26 3.78 -9.07
C ALA A 115 -17.83 4.38 -7.77
N ALA A 116 -17.00 4.53 -6.75
CA ALA A 116 -17.38 5.10 -5.46
C ALA A 116 -17.82 6.57 -5.55
N ALA A 117 -17.34 7.33 -6.55
CA ALA A 117 -17.63 8.76 -6.68
C ALA A 117 -19.13 9.10 -6.78
N THR A 118 -19.97 8.16 -7.21
CA THR A 118 -21.42 8.32 -7.33
C THR A 118 -22.19 7.46 -6.32
N GLY A 119 -21.50 6.84 -5.36
CA GLY A 119 -22.08 5.95 -4.36
C GLY A 119 -22.39 6.64 -3.04
N ASP A 120 -23.32 6.05 -2.28
CA ASP A 120 -23.55 6.39 -0.89
C ASP A 120 -22.58 5.61 0.03
N ALA A 121 -21.67 6.34 0.69
CA ALA A 121 -20.73 5.79 1.66
C ALA A 121 -21.40 5.22 2.94
N GLY A 122 -22.67 5.57 3.17
CA GLY A 122 -23.51 5.02 4.23
C GLY A 122 -24.37 3.82 3.81
N GLY A 123 -24.38 3.46 2.52
CA GLY A 123 -25.26 2.43 1.97
C GLY A 123 -24.99 1.03 2.52
N PHE A 124 -23.73 0.73 2.88
CA PHE A 124 -23.35 -0.56 3.45
C PHE A 124 -22.51 -0.40 4.73
N ALA A 125 -22.95 -1.08 5.79
CA ALA A 125 -22.26 -1.11 7.07
C ALA A 125 -21.11 -2.14 7.06
N PHE A 126 -19.97 -1.77 6.50
CA PHE A 126 -18.77 -2.62 6.53
C PHE A 126 -18.00 -2.52 7.85
N PRO A 127 -17.35 -3.61 8.32
CA PRO A 127 -16.52 -3.57 9.52
C PRO A 127 -15.34 -2.61 9.30
N ARG A 128 -14.88 -1.97 10.38
CA ARG A 128 -13.61 -1.23 10.42
C ARG A 128 -12.61 -2.12 11.17
N PRO A 129 -11.91 -3.04 10.49
CA PRO A 129 -11.09 -4.02 11.18
C PRO A 129 -10.06 -3.31 12.04
N MET A 130 -9.76 -3.89 13.20
CA MET A 130 -8.72 -3.42 14.09
C MET A 130 -8.97 -2.04 14.74
N LYS A 131 -10.03 -1.30 14.39
CA LYS A 131 -10.38 -0.02 15.03
C LYS A 131 -10.59 -0.21 16.53
N GLY A 132 -9.91 0.58 17.36
CA GLY A 132 -9.96 0.47 18.82
C GLY A 132 -9.01 -0.58 19.43
N SER A 133 -8.43 -1.48 18.63
CA SER A 133 -7.43 -2.44 19.12
C SER A 133 -6.14 -1.73 19.53
N ALA A 134 -5.51 -2.23 20.60
CA ALA A 134 -4.20 -1.76 21.08
C ALA A 134 -3.04 -2.15 20.14
N GLN A 135 -3.21 -3.19 19.33
CA GLN A 135 -2.22 -3.54 18.31
C GLN A 135 -2.12 -2.42 17.26
N PRO A 136 -0.94 -2.06 16.76
CA PRO A 136 -0.79 -0.97 15.78
C PRO A 136 -1.10 -1.40 14.33
N ASP A 137 -1.20 -2.72 14.09
CA ASP A 137 -1.27 -3.32 12.76
C ASP A 137 -2.63 -3.14 12.05
N PHE A 138 -2.59 -3.36 10.73
CA PHE A 138 -3.71 -3.30 9.80
C PHE A 138 -4.24 -4.70 9.45
N SER A 139 -5.53 -4.79 9.10
CA SER A 139 -6.15 -6.00 8.54
C SER A 139 -7.26 -5.59 7.59
N PHE A 140 -7.33 -6.23 6.42
CA PHE A 140 -8.33 -5.96 5.38
C PHE A 140 -9.04 -7.23 4.88
N SER A 141 -8.61 -8.43 5.29
CA SER A 141 -9.23 -9.69 4.85
C SER A 141 -10.69 -9.84 5.29
N GLY A 142 -11.03 -9.37 6.50
CA GLY A 142 -12.40 -9.36 7.02
C GLY A 142 -13.32 -8.39 6.25
N LEU A 143 -12.79 -7.21 5.90
CA LEU A 143 -13.51 -6.21 5.10
C LEU A 143 -13.86 -6.77 3.71
N LYS A 144 -12.88 -7.41 3.05
CA LYS A 144 -13.09 -8.13 1.79
C LYS A 144 -14.21 -9.17 1.87
N THR A 145 -14.27 -9.92 2.97
CA THR A 145 -15.30 -10.95 3.18
C THR A 145 -16.68 -10.32 3.33
N ALA A 146 -16.79 -9.21 4.06
CA ALA A 146 -18.03 -8.47 4.23
C ALA A 146 -18.54 -7.89 2.90
N VAL A 147 -17.65 -7.33 2.08
CA VAL A 147 -17.97 -6.85 0.72
C VAL A 147 -18.55 -7.98 -0.13
N ARG A 148 -17.90 -9.15 -0.14
CA ARG A 148 -18.39 -10.32 -0.89
C ARG A 148 -19.79 -10.75 -0.45
N GLN A 149 -20.04 -10.78 0.86
CA GLN A 149 -21.33 -11.17 1.42
C GLN A 149 -22.42 -10.16 1.03
N ALA A 150 -22.16 -8.86 1.16
CA ALA A 150 -23.08 -7.80 0.75
C ALA A 150 -23.42 -7.90 -0.74
N ALA A 151 -22.40 -8.00 -1.60
CA ALA A 151 -22.57 -8.13 -3.04
C ALA A 151 -23.39 -9.39 -3.43
N THR A 152 -23.15 -10.51 -2.75
CA THR A 152 -23.85 -11.77 -3.05
C THR A 152 -25.31 -11.71 -2.60
N ALA A 153 -25.61 -11.04 -1.49
CA ALA A 153 -26.95 -10.99 -0.91
C ALA A 153 -27.97 -10.23 -1.77
N ILE A 154 -27.50 -9.30 -2.61
CA ILE A 154 -28.35 -8.44 -3.46
C ILE A 154 -28.15 -8.70 -4.95
N ALA A 155 -27.46 -9.79 -5.30
CA ALA A 155 -27.20 -10.12 -6.70
C ALA A 155 -28.53 -10.42 -7.47
N PRO A 156 -28.64 -10.05 -8.76
CA PRO A 156 -27.63 -9.35 -9.58
C PRO A 156 -27.48 -7.86 -9.20
N LEU A 157 -26.23 -7.37 -9.22
CA LEU A 157 -25.93 -5.98 -8.85
C LEU A 157 -26.32 -5.01 -9.97
N SER A 158 -26.95 -3.91 -9.61
CA SER A 158 -27.04 -2.72 -10.47
C SER A 158 -25.75 -1.88 -10.40
N ASP A 159 -25.58 -0.94 -11.32
CA ASP A 159 -24.46 0.00 -11.30
C ASP A 159 -24.44 0.84 -10.01
N GLN A 160 -25.62 1.16 -9.45
CA GLN A 160 -25.71 1.89 -8.19
C GLN A 160 -25.30 1.03 -7.00
N ASP A 161 -25.68 -0.26 -6.96
CA ASP A 161 -25.22 -1.18 -5.91
C ASP A 161 -23.69 -1.28 -5.89
N VAL A 162 -23.07 -1.35 -7.08
CA VAL A 162 -21.60 -1.35 -7.22
C VAL A 162 -21.01 -0.04 -6.71
N ALA A 163 -21.59 1.11 -7.05
CA ALA A 163 -21.13 2.42 -6.59
C ALA A 163 -21.21 2.53 -5.06
N ASP A 164 -22.34 2.16 -4.46
CA ASP A 164 -22.58 2.23 -3.01
C ASP A 164 -21.67 1.28 -2.23
N ILE A 165 -21.44 0.06 -2.74
CA ILE A 165 -20.47 -0.87 -2.16
C ILE A 165 -19.06 -0.29 -2.23
N CYS A 166 -18.65 0.27 -3.39
CA CYS A 166 -17.33 0.88 -3.54
C CYS A 166 -17.14 2.07 -2.58
N ALA A 167 -18.13 2.95 -2.46
CA ALA A 167 -18.10 4.11 -1.56
C ALA A 167 -18.03 3.68 -0.09
N SER A 168 -18.88 2.74 0.31
CA SER A 168 -18.89 2.19 1.67
C SER A 168 -17.59 1.46 2.02
N PHE A 169 -17.00 0.74 1.06
CA PHE A 169 -15.70 0.08 1.22
C PHE A 169 -14.58 1.10 1.43
N GLN A 170 -14.50 2.15 0.58
CA GLN A 170 -13.51 3.21 0.72
C GLN A 170 -13.64 3.95 2.06
N ALA A 171 -14.87 4.23 2.50
CA ALA A 171 -15.12 4.84 3.80
C ALA A 171 -14.60 3.97 4.96
N ALA A 172 -14.85 2.65 4.92
CA ALA A 172 -14.35 1.73 5.92
C ALA A 172 -12.81 1.62 5.93
N VAL A 173 -12.18 1.63 4.75
CA VAL A 173 -10.72 1.69 4.60
C VAL A 173 -10.16 2.98 5.20
N ALA A 174 -10.72 4.14 4.84
CA ALA A 174 -10.27 5.44 5.30
C ALA A 174 -10.35 5.56 6.83
N ASP A 175 -11.45 5.08 7.42
CA ASP A 175 -11.62 5.02 8.87
C ASP A 175 -10.55 4.15 9.54
N ALA A 176 -10.25 2.98 8.97
CA ALA A 176 -9.24 2.07 9.52
C ALA A 176 -7.83 2.66 9.42
N LEU A 177 -7.48 3.25 8.27
CA LEU A 177 -6.20 3.95 8.10
C LEU A 177 -6.07 5.13 9.07
N GLY A 178 -7.13 5.94 9.19
CA GLY A 178 -7.17 7.12 10.06
C GLY A 178 -6.89 6.78 11.53
N ASP A 179 -7.50 5.72 12.08
CA ASP A 179 -7.24 5.27 13.45
C ASP A 179 -5.76 4.90 13.67
N ARG A 180 -5.16 4.14 12.75
CA ARG A 180 -3.77 3.67 12.88
C ARG A 180 -2.74 4.78 12.69
N VAL A 181 -2.96 5.63 11.69
CA VAL A 181 -2.11 6.79 11.44
C VAL A 181 -2.16 7.75 12.61
N ALA A 182 -3.34 8.03 13.18
CA ALA A 182 -3.47 8.91 14.34
C ALA A 182 -2.69 8.39 15.55
N ARG A 183 -2.75 7.07 15.84
CA ARG A 183 -1.97 6.44 16.91
C ARG A 183 -0.46 6.55 16.66
N ALA A 184 -0.03 6.29 15.43
CA ALA A 184 1.38 6.40 15.09
C ALA A 184 1.88 7.84 15.17
N LEU A 185 1.11 8.82 14.71
CA LEU A 185 1.44 10.24 14.87
C LEU A 185 1.53 10.64 16.35
N ALA A 186 0.61 10.15 17.20
CA ALA A 186 0.67 10.40 18.63
C ALA A 186 1.94 9.84 19.27
N ARG A 187 2.34 8.61 18.89
CA ARG A 187 3.62 8.01 19.30
C ARG A 187 4.81 8.82 18.79
N PHE A 188 4.81 9.21 17.51
CA PHE A 188 5.91 9.95 16.88
C PHE A 188 6.19 11.30 17.53
N ARG A 189 5.17 11.96 18.09
CA ARG A 189 5.34 13.22 18.82
C ARG A 189 5.98 13.07 20.22
N GLN A 190 6.00 11.85 20.75
CA GLN A 190 6.57 11.56 22.08
C GLN A 190 8.03 11.10 21.99
N GLU A 191 8.47 10.70 20.80
CA GLU A 191 9.86 10.36 20.47
C GLU A 191 10.60 11.61 19.96
#